data_AF-A0A5B8BS82-F1
#
_entry.id   AF-A0A5B8BS82-F1
#
_cell.length_a   1.000
_cell.length_b   1.000
_cell.length_c   1.000
_cell.angle_alpha   90.00
_cell.angle_beta   90.00
_cell.angle_gamma   90.00
#
_symmetry.space_group_name_H-M   'P 1'
#
loop_
_entity.id
_entity.type
_entity.pdbx_description
1 polymer ?
#
loop_
_entity_poly.entity_id
_entity_poly.type
_entity_poly.pdbx_seq_one_letter_code
_entity_poly.pdbx_strand_id
1 'polypeptide(L)'
;MADGQALTEEAVQAGLLDIRLPSEAAGGGLAEVAAGAGIGLALALCLAALLRPMLHRRQRPARLPSFAERLAAAEALPEAEREIALLRLWREADPAGYAARRATLYTQDGLPEGLGERLGERQGANG
;
A
#
# COMPACT_ATOMS: atom_id res chain seq x y z
N MET A 1 42.67 -3.19 -50.06
CA MET A 1 42.00 -1.88 -49.97
C MET A 1 40.54 -2.14 -50.24
N ALA A 2 39.71 -2.18 -49.19
CA ALA A 2 38.28 -2.43 -49.32
C ALA A 2 37.59 -1.08 -49.49
N ASP A 3 37.01 -0.85 -50.67
CA ASP A 3 36.26 0.35 -50.99
C ASP A 3 35.06 0.49 -50.05
N GLY A 4 34.97 1.65 -49.41
CA GLY A 4 33.81 2.05 -48.63
C GLY A 4 32.65 2.35 -49.57
N GLN A 5 31.90 1.32 -49.96
CA GLN A 5 30.61 1.53 -50.61
C GLN A 5 29.66 2.19 -49.61
N ALA A 6 29.17 3.37 -49.96
CA ALA A 6 28.11 4.03 -49.22
C ALA A 6 26.89 3.09 -49.19
N LEU A 7 26.53 2.63 -47.99
CA LEU A 7 25.32 1.84 -47.75
C LEU A 7 24.11 2.64 -48.26
N THR A 8 23.51 2.17 -49.35
CA THR A 8 22.30 2.77 -49.90
C THR A 8 21.15 2.58 -48.91
N GLU A 9 20.22 3.54 -48.86
CA GLU A 9 19.04 3.48 -47.97
C GLU A 9 18.27 2.16 -48.12
N GLU A 10 18.16 1.66 -49.35
CA GLU A 10 17.56 0.38 -49.70
C GLU A 10 18.31 -0.82 -49.08
N ALA A 11 19.65 -0.78 -49.03
CA ALA A 11 20.45 -1.83 -48.41
C ALA A 11 20.29 -1.83 -46.87
N VAL A 12 20.16 -0.65 -46.27
CA VAL A 12 19.87 -0.51 -44.83
C VAL A 12 18.46 -1.03 -44.52
N GLN A 13 17.48 -0.71 -45.36
CA GLN A 13 16.10 -1.15 -45.17
C GLN A 13 15.94 -2.67 -45.37
N ALA A 14 16.62 -3.25 -46.36
CA ALA A 14 16.66 -4.69 -46.60
C ALA A 14 17.29 -5.42 -45.40
N GLY A 15 18.38 -4.90 -44.85
CA GLY A 15 19.03 -5.48 -43.66
C GLY A 15 18.20 -5.42 -42.38
N LEU A 16 17.34 -4.40 -42.23
CA LEU A 16 16.42 -4.28 -41.09
C LEU A 16 15.24 -5.25 -41.15
N LEU A 17 14.80 -5.62 -42.35
CA LEU A 17 13.69 -6.53 -42.56
C LEU A 17 14.11 -8.01 -42.55
N ASP A 18 15.41 -8.28 -42.74
CA ASP A 18 15.97 -9.64 -42.82
C ASP A 18 16.62 -10.10 -41.51
N ILE A 19 15.96 -9.88 -40.38
CA ILE A 19 16.35 -10.51 -39.11
C ILE A 19 15.67 -11.89 -39.04
N ARG A 20 16.01 -12.76 -39.98
CA ARG A 20 15.66 -14.18 -39.95
C ARG A 20 16.82 -14.97 -39.38
N LEU A 21 16.51 -16.07 -38.69
CA LEU A 21 17.57 -17.01 -38.32
C LEU A 21 17.99 -17.74 -39.61
N PRO A 22 19.30 -17.92 -39.87
CA PRO A 22 19.76 -18.67 -41.03
C PRO A 22 19.14 -20.08 -41.02
N SER A 23 18.76 -20.58 -42.19
CA SER A 23 18.07 -21.87 -42.34
C SER A 23 18.86 -23.06 -41.81
N GLU A 24 20.16 -22.91 -41.56
CA GLU A 24 21.03 -23.91 -40.93
C GLU A 24 20.94 -23.94 -39.38
N ALA A 25 20.18 -23.05 -38.74
CA ALA A 25 20.04 -23.04 -37.29
C ALA A 25 19.28 -24.29 -36.79
N ALA A 26 19.86 -24.99 -35.81
CA ALA A 26 19.23 -26.15 -35.18
C ALA A 26 17.86 -25.78 -34.61
N GLY A 27 16.78 -26.33 -35.19
CA GLY A 27 15.40 -26.06 -34.80
C GLY A 27 14.54 -25.37 -35.86
N GLY A 28 15.13 -24.85 -36.95
CA GLY A 28 14.40 -24.29 -38.09
C GLY A 28 13.33 -23.27 -37.69
N GLY A 29 12.13 -23.34 -38.28
CA GLY A 29 11.04 -22.40 -38.00
C GLY A 29 10.55 -22.37 -36.54
N LEU A 30 10.70 -23.47 -35.78
CA LEU A 30 10.35 -23.47 -34.35
C LEU A 30 11.31 -22.62 -33.52
N ALA A 31 12.59 -22.53 -33.93
CA ALA A 31 13.57 -21.68 -33.28
C ALA A 31 13.22 -20.19 -33.45
N GLU A 32 12.67 -19.80 -34.61
CA GLU A 32 12.20 -18.42 -34.83
C GLU A 32 11.02 -18.06 -33.92
N VAL A 33 10.05 -18.96 -33.78
CA VAL A 33 8.90 -18.75 -32.88
C VAL A 33 9.36 -18.64 -31.42
N ALA A 34 10.27 -19.52 -30.99
CA ALA A 34 10.83 -19.50 -29.65
C ALA A 34 11.65 -18.21 -29.38
N ALA A 35 12.45 -17.77 -30.36
CA ALA A 35 13.20 -16.52 -30.26
C ALA A 35 12.27 -15.31 -30.16
N GLY A 36 11.23 -15.24 -30.99
CA GLY A 36 10.22 -14.18 -30.92
C GLY A 36 9.50 -14.15 -29.58
N ALA A 37 9.10 -15.30 -29.06
CA ALA A 37 8.48 -15.42 -27.74
C ALA A 37 9.44 -14.98 -26.61
N GLY A 38 10.71 -15.38 -26.70
CA GLY A 38 11.75 -14.99 -25.74
C GLY A 38 11.98 -13.48 -25.70
N ILE A 39 12.09 -12.85 -26.87
CA ILE A 39 12.23 -11.39 -27.00
C ILE A 39 10.99 -10.68 -26.44
N GLY A 40 9.79 -11.17 -26.76
CA GLY A 40 8.54 -10.63 -26.24
C GLY A 40 8.46 -10.69 -24.72
N LEU A 41 8.81 -11.84 -24.12
CA LEU A 41 8.87 -12.02 -22.67
C LEU A 41 9.93 -11.12 -22.02
N ALA A 42 11.12 -11.03 -22.62
CA ALA A 42 12.18 -10.16 -22.13
C ALA A 42 11.75 -8.68 -22.12
N LEU A 43 11.12 -8.20 -23.20
CA LEU A 43 10.55 -6.86 -23.28
C LEU A 43 9.46 -6.62 -22.24
N ALA A 44 8.54 -7.58 -22.08
CA ALA A 44 7.49 -7.50 -21.07
C ALA A 44 8.07 -7.37 -19.65
N LEU A 45 9.11 -8.15 -19.32
CA LEU A 45 9.81 -8.07 -18.03
C LEU A 45 10.52 -6.72 -17.85
N CYS A 46 11.20 -6.21 -18.88
CA CYS A 46 11.83 -4.88 -18.87
C CYS A 46 10.80 -3.77 -18.61
N LEU A 47 9.67 -3.78 -19.33
CA LEU A 47 8.59 -2.81 -19.14
C LEU A 47 7.97 -2.93 -17.74
N ALA A 48 7.71 -4.16 -17.28
CA ALA A 48 7.20 -4.39 -15.93
C ALA A 48 8.16 -3.87 -14.87
N ALA A 49 9.46 -4.12 -15.00
CA ALA A 49 10.48 -3.62 -14.08
C ALA A 49 10.57 -2.08 -14.07
N LEU A 50 10.47 -1.45 -15.24
CA LEU A 50 10.51 0.01 -15.38
C LEU A 50 9.25 0.68 -14.78
N LEU A 51 8.09 0.06 -14.95
CA LEU A 51 6.81 0.58 -14.46
C LEU A 51 6.54 0.25 -12.99
N ARG A 52 7.11 -0.85 -12.47
CA ARG A 52 6.95 -1.30 -11.08
C ARG A 52 7.17 -0.21 -10.02
N PRO A 53 8.24 0.61 -10.06
CA PRO A 53 8.42 1.68 -9.09
C PRO A 53 7.31 2.74 -9.18
N MET A 54 6.79 3.05 -10.38
CA MET A 54 5.69 4.02 -10.54
C MET A 54 4.39 3.49 -9.92
N LEU A 55 4.11 2.19 -10.07
CA LEU A 55 2.95 1.53 -9.45
C LEU A 55 3.09 1.42 -7.92
N HIS A 56 4.28 1.08 -7.41
CA HIS A 56 4.52 0.91 -5.98
C HIS A 56 4.70 2.23 -5.22
N ARG A 57 5.04 3.34 -5.89
CA ARG A 57 5.19 4.67 -5.25
C ARG A 57 3.88 5.15 -4.58
N ARG A 58 2.73 4.65 -5.03
CA ARG A 58 1.41 4.92 -4.41
C ARG A 58 1.13 4.13 -3.14
N GLN A 59 1.89 3.06 -2.88
CA GLN A 59 1.70 2.17 -1.74
C GLN A 59 2.74 2.43 -0.65
N ARG A 60 3.12 3.69 -0.41
CA ARG A 60 3.80 3.98 0.86
C ARG A 60 2.84 3.54 1.97
N PRO A 61 3.21 2.57 2.82
CA PRO A 61 2.37 2.22 3.94
C PRO A 61 2.17 3.50 4.75
N ALA A 62 0.92 3.89 4.97
CA ALA A 62 0.62 5.01 5.85
C ALA A 62 1.36 4.73 7.16
N ARG A 63 2.31 5.60 7.51
CA ARG A 63 3.08 5.44 8.73
C ARG A 63 2.06 5.37 9.87
N LEU A 64 2.09 4.29 10.64
CA LEU A 64 1.24 4.19 11.83
C LEU A 64 1.54 5.41 12.72
N PRO A 65 0.50 6.12 13.19
CA PRO A 65 0.69 7.33 13.96
C PRO A 65 1.44 7.01 15.25
N SER A 66 2.40 7.86 15.60
CA SER A 66 3.20 7.71 16.81
C SER A 66 2.33 7.89 18.06
N PHE A 67 2.78 7.40 19.23
CA PHE A 67 2.05 7.62 20.48
C PHE A 67 1.82 9.11 20.77
N ALA A 68 2.81 9.96 20.49
CA ALA A 68 2.70 11.41 20.63
C ALA A 68 1.64 12.01 19.69
N GLU A 69 1.58 11.55 18.43
CA GLU A 69 0.55 11.97 17.48
C GLU A 69 -0.85 11.53 17.91
N ARG A 70 -0.97 10.32 18.47
CA ARG A 70 -2.24 9.80 18.99
C ARG A 70 -2.70 10.55 20.24
N LEU A 71 -1.77 10.95 21.11
CA LEU A 71 -2.05 11.76 22.29
C LEU A 71 -2.51 13.17 21.88
N ALA A 72 -1.79 13.83 20.97
CA ALA A 72 -2.17 15.14 20.44
C ALA A 72 -3.55 15.10 19.74
N ALA A 73 -3.85 14.02 19.00
CA ALA A 73 -5.16 13.82 18.40
C ALA A 73 -6.28 13.63 19.44
N ALA A 74 -5.97 12.97 20.57
CA ALA A 74 -6.93 12.81 21.65
C ALA A 74 -7.21 14.14 22.37
N GLU A 75 -6.20 14.99 22.58
CA GLU A 75 -6.35 16.30 23.22
C GLU A 75 -7.21 17.27 22.41
N ALA A 76 -7.21 17.14 21.09
CA ALA A 76 -8.02 17.95 20.19
C ALA A 76 -9.52 17.58 20.16
N LEU A 77 -9.91 16.48 20.82
CA LEU A 77 -11.31 16.05 20.88
C LEU A 77 -12.13 16.88 21.88
N PRO A 78 -13.45 16.98 21.69
CA PRO A 78 -14.38 17.47 22.70
C PRO A 78 -14.24 16.68 24.00
N GLU A 79 -14.52 17.31 25.14
CA GLU A 79 -14.22 16.79 26.48
C GLU A 79 -14.71 15.36 26.73
N ALA A 80 -15.96 15.06 26.38
CA ALA A 80 -16.55 13.73 26.53
C ALA A 80 -15.86 12.64 25.67
N GLU A 81 -15.31 13.00 24.52
CA GLU A 81 -14.62 12.08 23.61
C GLU A 81 -13.13 11.94 23.96
N ARG A 82 -12.53 13.02 24.45
CA ARG A 82 -11.13 13.08 24.90
C ARG A 82 -10.86 12.12 26.05
N GLU A 83 -11.74 12.09 27.06
CA GLU A 83 -11.58 11.18 28.21
C GLU A 83 -11.54 9.71 27.78
N ILE A 84 -12.46 9.32 26.90
CA ILE A 84 -12.54 7.96 26.35
C ILE A 84 -11.29 7.64 25.52
N ALA A 85 -10.82 8.59 24.71
CA ALA A 85 -9.62 8.42 23.89
C ALA A 85 -8.35 8.25 24.75
N LEU A 86 -8.20 9.05 25.80
CA LEU A 86 -7.10 8.96 26.76
C LEU A 86 -7.13 7.66 27.56
N LEU A 87 -8.32 7.21 27.99
CA LEU A 87 -8.48 5.91 28.66
C LEU A 87 -8.06 4.74 27.77
N ARG A 88 -8.38 4.80 26.47
CA ARG A 88 -7.93 3.78 25.50
C ARG A 88 -6.41 3.79 25.35
N LEU A 89 -5.82 4.99 25.21
CA LEU A 89 -4.36 5.16 25.13
C LEU A 89 -3.64 4.63 26.37
N TRP A 90 -4.18 4.89 27.56
CA TRP A 90 -3.61 4.39 28.80
C TRP A 90 -3.73 2.87 28.93
N ARG A 91 -4.88 2.29 28.57
CA ARG A 91 -5.06 0.82 28.54
C ARG A 91 -4.07 0.12 27.62
N GLU A 92 -3.72 0.74 26.50
CA GLU A 92 -2.74 0.19 25.57
C GLU A 92 -1.29 0.33 26.08
N ALA A 93 -0.97 1.42 26.77
CA ALA A 93 0.38 1.67 27.28
C ALA A 93 0.70 0.86 28.56
N ASP A 94 -0.28 0.70 29.46
CA ASP A 94 -0.12 -0.03 30.72
C ASP A 94 -1.41 -0.81 31.07
N PRO A 95 -1.60 -2.02 30.51
CA PRO A 95 -2.79 -2.82 30.76
C PRO A 95 -2.89 -3.29 32.22
N ALA A 96 -1.76 -3.50 32.91
CA ALA A 96 -1.73 -3.96 34.29
C ALA A 96 -2.15 -2.85 35.26
N GLY A 97 -1.62 -1.63 35.09
CA GLY A 97 -2.02 -0.46 35.87
C GLY A 97 -3.46 -0.04 35.59
N TYR A 98 -3.92 -0.17 34.34
CA TYR A 98 -5.33 0.04 33.98
C TYR A 98 -6.24 -0.96 34.70
N ALA A 99 -5.92 -2.25 34.70
CA ALA A 99 -6.71 -3.28 35.37
C ALA A 99 -6.83 -3.04 36.88
N ALA A 100 -5.73 -2.62 37.52
CA ALA A 100 -5.71 -2.32 38.96
C ALA A 100 -6.60 -1.11 39.34
N ARG A 101 -6.64 -0.08 38.50
CA ARG A 101 -7.46 1.14 38.74
C ARG A 101 -8.85 1.09 38.14
N ARG A 102 -9.14 0.15 37.25
CA ARG A 102 -10.50 -0.05 36.71
C ARG A 102 -11.48 -0.33 37.84
N ALA A 103 -11.08 -1.07 38.87
CA ALA A 103 -11.94 -1.35 40.02
C ALA A 103 -12.38 -0.05 40.72
N THR A 104 -11.48 0.92 40.91
CA THR A 104 -11.78 2.19 41.59
C THR A 104 -12.53 3.19 40.72
N LEU A 105 -12.30 3.18 39.39
CA LEU A 105 -13.03 4.02 38.43
C LEU A 105 -14.55 3.78 38.42
N TYR A 106 -15.00 2.59 38.81
CA TYR A 106 -16.42 2.22 38.82
C TYR A 106 -17.04 2.13 40.23
N THR A 107 -16.30 2.44 41.31
CA THR A 107 -16.79 2.14 42.68
C THR A 107 -16.84 3.28 43.70
N GLN A 108 -16.59 4.54 43.37
CA GLN A 108 -16.89 5.64 44.30
C GLN A 108 -17.38 6.86 43.51
N ASP A 109 -18.68 7.11 43.57
CA ASP A 109 -19.39 8.33 43.10
C ASP A 109 -19.53 8.59 41.58
N GLY A 110 -19.32 7.58 40.72
CA GLY A 110 -19.12 7.77 39.27
C GLY A 110 -20.26 7.45 38.30
N LEU A 111 -21.54 7.79 38.58
CA LEU A 111 -22.38 8.22 37.45
C LEU A 111 -22.18 9.73 37.36
N PRO A 112 -21.68 10.29 36.25
CA PRO A 112 -21.69 11.74 36.10
C PRO A 112 -23.14 12.22 36.29
N GLU A 113 -23.34 13.22 37.16
CA GLU A 113 -24.66 13.82 37.38
C GLU A 113 -25.28 14.14 36.00
N GLY A 114 -26.44 13.54 35.71
CA GLY A 114 -27.13 13.65 34.42
C GLY A 114 -27.03 12.43 33.49
N LEU A 115 -26.16 11.45 33.74
CA LEU A 115 -26.11 10.22 32.92
C LEU A 115 -27.27 9.25 33.24
N GLY A 116 -27.77 9.27 34.47
CA GLY A 116 -28.99 8.54 34.87
C GLY A 116 -30.25 9.11 34.23
N GLU A 117 -30.38 10.44 34.15
CA GLU A 117 -31.50 11.13 33.49
C GLU A 117 -31.55 10.85 31.98
N ARG A 118 -30.41 10.92 31.29
CA ARG A 118 -30.33 10.67 29.84
C ARG A 118 -30.63 9.22 29.45
N LEU A 119 -30.37 8.27 30.34
CA LEU A 119 -30.72 6.86 30.14
C LEU A 119 -32.21 6.59 30.41
N GLY A 120 -32.83 7.34 31.33
CA GLY A 120 -34.28 7.32 31.58
C GLY A 120 -35.09 7.92 30.43
N GLU A 121 -34.68 9.07 29.90
CA GLU A 121 -35.37 9.73 28.77
C GLU A 121 -35.36 8.89 27.49
N ARG A 122 -34.28 8.14 27.22
CA ARG A 122 -34.22 7.23 26.07
C ARG A 122 -35.07 5.98 26.22
N GLN A 123 -35.40 5.55 27.44
CA GLN A 123 -36.30 4.41 27.67
C GLN A 123 -37.78 4.81 27.64
N GLY A 124 -38.12 6.08 27.95
CA GLY A 124 -39.50 6.59 27.88
C GLY A 124 -39.99 6.96 26.48
N ALA A 125 -39.09 7.18 25.50
CA ALA A 125 -39.45 7.57 24.14
C ALA A 125 -39.82 6.39 23.22
N ASN A 126 -39.86 5.16 23.74
CA ASN A 126 -40.16 3.95 22.96
C ASN A 126 -41.30 3.10 23.57
N GLY A 127 -42.18 3.75 24.34
CA GLY A 127 -43.41 3.18 24.90
C GLY A 127 -44.66 3.88 24.38
#